data_AF-A0A2S7U0F1-F1
#
_entry.id   AF-A0A2S7U0F1-F1
#
_cell.length_a   1.000
_cell.length_b   1.000
_cell.length_c   1.000
_cell.angle_alpha   90.00
_cell.angle_beta   90.00
_cell.angle_gamma   90.00
#
_symmetry.space_group_name_H-M   'P 1'
#
loop_
_entity.id
_entity.type
_entity.pdbx_description
1 polymer ?
#
loop_
_entity_poly.entity_id
_entity_poly.type
_entity_poly.pdbx_seq_one_letter_code
_entity_poly.pdbx_strand_id
1 'polypeptide(L)'
;MKLRLTHFLTTSIGAAIISATTLNSAPTVAIYDIENPVSETGISSDSLSGLLSIGNPSRPLTHFDIIQSLQSAASDTEVKAVVLDVDSSGLSLAQIQEIRDHLLSIRSAGKDVWLYTEYLSTTTALLGSAANHMTLMPAGNVMLTGLYGENMYFKKLLDKVGVKVEVIHIGDFKSAGETFYRDCPSEYAAKQQAALLDSLFEQITSQIAEGRGISSEKMKAIIDRGLITPQQALEFKLVDHLDYRTDFIAKIRGHYAEETKFDRSYQLPDLNGPEINGIFDLVKVMLNSGGEDKFNSPYIAVIPLEGTITDALSPLCGWKSSRQPATRTVKLSCCV
;
A
#
# COMPACT_ATOMS: atom_id res chain seq x y z
N MET A 1 -29.65 88.87 11.77
CA MET A 1 -30.73 87.99 12.28
C MET A 1 -30.55 86.60 11.68
N LYS A 2 -30.37 85.59 12.56
CA LYS A 2 -30.31 84.13 12.34
C LYS A 2 -29.07 83.50 11.67
N LEU A 3 -28.27 82.90 12.55
CA LEU A 3 -27.33 81.79 12.37
C LEU A 3 -27.92 80.63 11.54
N ARG A 4 -27.04 79.87 10.86
CA ARG A 4 -26.89 78.42 11.09
C ARG A 4 -25.59 77.88 10.49
N LEU A 5 -24.65 77.55 11.38
CA LEU A 5 -23.51 76.67 11.16
C LEU A 5 -24.03 75.24 10.93
N THR A 6 -23.54 74.54 9.91
CA THR A 6 -23.64 73.07 9.82
C THR A 6 -22.24 72.52 9.52
N HIS A 7 -21.68 71.82 10.49
CA HIS A 7 -20.45 71.04 10.36
C HIS A 7 -20.77 69.75 9.61
N PHE A 8 -20.07 69.50 8.49
CA PHE A 8 -19.99 68.18 7.88
C PHE A 8 -18.70 67.52 8.36
N LEU A 9 -18.81 66.55 9.26
CA LEU A 9 -17.75 65.58 9.52
C LEU A 9 -17.74 64.58 8.37
N THR A 10 -16.69 64.58 7.55
CA THR A 10 -16.38 63.48 6.63
C THR A 10 -15.36 62.57 7.32
N THR A 11 -15.82 61.42 7.80
CA THR A 11 -14.98 60.32 8.30
C THR A 11 -14.28 59.65 7.13
N SER A 12 -12.94 59.71 7.10
CA SER A 12 -12.13 58.92 6.18
C SER A 12 -12.12 57.46 6.63
N ILE A 13 -12.78 56.58 5.87
CA ILE A 13 -12.66 55.14 6.02
C ILE A 13 -11.33 54.74 5.39
N GLY A 14 -10.32 54.50 6.23
CA GLY A 14 -9.07 53.87 5.81
C GLY A 14 -9.36 52.43 5.42
N ALA A 15 -9.23 52.12 4.13
CA ALA A 15 -9.20 50.74 3.65
C ALA A 15 -7.88 50.11 4.11
N ALA A 16 -7.93 49.37 5.22
CA ALA A 16 -6.86 48.47 5.60
C ALA A 16 -6.79 47.35 4.56
N ILE A 17 -5.79 47.42 3.68
CA ILE A 17 -5.40 46.30 2.82
C ILE A 17 -4.83 45.25 3.77
N ILE A 18 -5.67 44.29 4.15
CA ILE A 18 -5.23 43.07 4.80
C ILE A 18 -4.58 42.24 3.69
N SER A 19 -3.28 42.45 3.47
CA SER A 19 -2.47 41.46 2.76
C SER A 19 -2.55 40.18 3.56
N ALA A 20 -3.31 39.20 3.05
CA ALA A 20 -3.22 37.83 3.50
C ALA A 20 -1.78 37.37 3.22
N THR A 21 -0.91 37.50 4.22
CA THR A 21 0.30 36.71 4.30
C THR A 21 -0.17 35.26 4.35
N THR A 22 -0.24 34.62 3.19
CA THR A 22 -0.15 33.16 3.10
C THR A 22 1.09 32.80 3.90
N LEU A 23 0.92 32.20 5.07
CA LEU A 23 1.97 31.50 5.77
C LEU A 23 2.47 30.47 4.77
N ASN A 24 3.54 30.79 4.07
CA ASN A 24 4.15 29.94 3.08
C ASN A 24 4.78 28.80 3.88
N SER A 25 4.07 27.69 4.00
CA SER A 25 4.62 26.47 4.58
C SER A 25 5.85 26.05 3.78
N ALA A 26 6.80 25.43 4.46
CA ALA A 26 8.01 24.97 3.80
C ALA A 26 7.66 23.88 2.77
N PRO A 27 8.26 23.90 1.56
CA PRO A 27 8.07 22.83 0.59
C PRO A 27 8.43 21.49 1.24
N THR A 28 7.66 20.46 0.95
CA THR A 28 7.79 19.14 1.60
C THR A 28 8.09 18.06 0.57
N VAL A 29 8.98 17.14 0.93
CA VAL A 29 9.20 15.87 0.25
C VAL A 29 8.69 14.77 1.17
N ALA A 30 7.65 14.07 0.74
CA ALA A 30 7.08 12.96 1.49
C ALA A 30 7.88 11.68 1.21
N ILE A 31 8.37 11.03 2.27
CA ILE A 31 9.17 9.80 2.18
C ILE A 31 8.35 8.65 2.74
N TYR A 32 8.24 7.56 1.97
CA TYR A 32 7.56 6.33 2.36
C TYR A 32 8.56 5.19 2.41
N ASP A 33 8.89 4.76 3.61
CA ASP A 33 9.72 3.58 3.86
C ASP A 33 8.81 2.36 4.01
N ILE A 34 8.62 1.59 2.93
CA ILE A 34 7.78 0.39 2.89
C ILE A 34 8.67 -0.85 3.00
N GLU A 35 9.32 -1.02 4.14
CA GLU A 35 10.25 -2.14 4.38
C GLU A 35 9.58 -3.35 5.06
N ASN A 36 8.34 -3.20 5.54
CA ASN A 36 7.59 -4.22 6.26
C ASN A 36 6.31 -4.62 5.53
N PRO A 37 5.83 -5.88 5.70
CA PRO A 37 4.53 -6.31 5.18
C PRO A 37 3.42 -5.35 5.62
N VAL A 38 2.67 -4.88 4.64
CA VAL A 38 1.56 -3.95 4.84
C VAL A 38 0.28 -4.73 5.11
N SER A 39 -0.43 -4.37 6.19
CA SER A 39 -1.68 -5.04 6.57
C SER A 39 -2.89 -4.44 5.83
N GLU A 40 -3.86 -5.25 5.41
CA GLU A 40 -5.14 -4.73 4.91
C GLU A 40 -6.09 -4.33 6.05
N THR A 41 -6.03 -5.06 7.16
CA THR A 41 -6.98 -4.94 8.27
C THR A 41 -6.45 -4.10 9.44
N GLY A 42 -5.15 -3.82 9.50
CA GLY A 42 -4.52 -3.20 10.66
C GLY A 42 -4.45 -4.12 11.87
N ILE A 43 -4.68 -5.42 11.67
CA ILE A 43 -4.61 -6.43 12.72
C ILE A 43 -3.29 -7.18 12.54
N SER A 44 -2.43 -7.15 13.56
CA SER A 44 -1.22 -7.97 13.56
C SER A 44 -1.62 -9.45 13.64
N SER A 45 -1.25 -10.25 12.63
CA SER A 45 -1.37 -11.72 12.67
C SER A 45 -0.54 -12.35 13.78
N ASP A 46 0.39 -11.60 14.37
CA ASP A 46 1.19 -11.93 15.55
C ASP A 46 0.35 -11.86 16.84
N SER A 47 -0.67 -12.71 16.91
CA SER A 47 -1.66 -12.73 18.00
C SER A 47 -1.12 -13.27 19.34
N LEU A 48 0.17 -13.66 19.41
CA LEU A 48 0.79 -14.14 20.65
C LEU A 48 1.94 -13.23 21.10
N SER A 49 2.76 -12.73 20.17
CA SER A 49 3.80 -11.72 20.41
C SER A 49 3.19 -10.41 20.92
N GLY A 50 2.10 -9.95 20.29
CA GLY A 50 1.37 -8.74 20.70
C GLY A 50 0.66 -8.88 22.05
N LEU A 51 0.30 -10.11 22.45
CA LEU A 51 -0.34 -10.39 23.74
C LEU A 51 0.67 -10.43 24.90
N LEU A 52 1.91 -10.85 24.63
CA LEU A 52 3.00 -10.89 25.61
C LEU A 52 3.76 -9.56 25.72
N SER A 53 3.65 -8.67 24.72
CA SER A 53 4.10 -7.28 24.79
C SER A 53 3.13 -6.43 25.60
N ILE A 54 3.13 -6.64 26.92
CA ILE A 54 2.49 -5.74 27.89
C ILE A 54 3.18 -4.36 27.76
N GLY A 55 2.63 -3.48 26.90
CA GLY A 55 3.05 -2.07 26.85
C GLY A 55 3.20 -1.43 25.48
N ASN A 56 2.97 -2.12 24.36
CA ASN A 56 3.08 -1.47 23.05
C ASN A 56 1.95 -1.88 22.09
N PRO A 57 0.74 -1.30 22.22
CA PRO A 57 -0.38 -1.55 21.33
C PRO A 57 -0.19 -0.75 20.03
N SER A 58 0.85 -1.07 19.26
CA SER A 58 1.07 -0.43 17.97
C SER A 58 0.34 -1.22 16.88
N ARG A 59 -0.67 -0.62 16.26
CA ARG A 59 -1.31 -1.24 15.09
C ARG A 59 -0.33 -1.21 13.91
N PRO A 60 -0.23 -2.25 13.08
CA PRO A 60 0.58 -2.18 11.87
C PRO A 60 0.06 -1.09 10.92
N LEU A 61 0.99 -0.55 10.11
CA LEU A 61 0.66 0.34 9.01
C LEU A 61 -0.25 -0.42 8.02
N THR A 62 -1.35 0.20 7.61
CA THR A 62 -2.26 -0.41 6.65
C THR A 62 -2.04 0.09 5.24
N HIS A 63 -2.42 -0.73 4.27
CA HIS A 63 -2.42 -0.34 2.86
C HIS A 63 -3.29 0.90 2.65
N PHE A 64 -4.45 0.93 3.29
CA PHE A 64 -5.35 2.08 3.28
C PHE A 64 -4.72 3.38 3.82
N ASP A 65 -3.91 3.30 4.89
CA ASP A 65 -3.20 4.49 5.41
C ASP A 65 -2.21 5.04 4.38
N ILE A 66 -1.48 4.16 3.69
CA ILE A 66 -0.53 4.53 2.63
C ILE A 66 -1.29 5.19 1.47
N ILE A 67 -2.39 4.58 1.01
CA ILE A 67 -3.20 5.11 -0.09
C ILE A 67 -3.76 6.49 0.25
N GLN A 68 -4.31 6.69 1.47
CA GLN A 68 -4.78 8.00 1.89
C GLN A 68 -3.67 9.04 1.89
N SER A 69 -2.51 8.69 2.45
CA SER A 69 -1.37 9.61 2.49
C SER A 69 -0.89 9.97 1.08
N LEU A 70 -0.83 9.02 0.14
CA LEU A 70 -0.47 9.29 -1.26
C LEU A 70 -1.51 10.19 -1.97
N GLN A 71 -2.80 9.99 -1.70
CA GLN A 71 -3.87 10.85 -2.23
C GLN A 71 -3.75 12.29 -1.71
N SER A 72 -3.46 12.45 -0.42
CA SER A 72 -3.18 13.75 0.16
C SER A 72 -1.92 14.38 -0.43
N ALA A 73 -0.85 13.60 -0.56
CA ALA A 73 0.40 14.05 -1.17
C ALA A 73 0.20 14.49 -2.63
N ALA A 74 -0.75 13.93 -3.36
CA ALA A 74 -1.09 14.35 -4.72
C ALA A 74 -1.78 15.73 -4.76
N SER A 75 -2.64 16.03 -3.79
CA SER A 75 -3.45 17.28 -3.75
C SER A 75 -2.82 18.43 -2.97
N ASP A 76 -1.85 18.16 -2.08
CA ASP A 76 -1.20 19.18 -1.25
C ASP A 76 -0.19 20.03 -2.06
N THR A 77 -0.41 21.34 -2.15
CA THR A 77 0.46 22.27 -2.90
C THR A 77 1.88 22.37 -2.35
N GLU A 78 2.07 22.01 -1.07
CA GLU A 78 3.35 22.08 -0.38
C GLU A 78 4.23 20.90 -0.70
N VAL A 79 3.63 19.74 -1.02
CA VAL A 79 4.36 18.55 -1.45
C VAL A 79 4.89 18.76 -2.86
N LYS A 80 6.22 18.73 -2.98
CA LYS A 80 6.93 18.87 -4.26
C LYS A 80 7.29 17.52 -4.86
N ALA A 81 7.50 16.52 -4.02
CA ALA A 81 7.86 15.18 -4.46
C ALA A 81 7.50 14.10 -3.45
N VAL A 82 7.44 12.88 -3.96
CA VAL A 82 7.32 11.64 -3.19
C VAL A 82 8.55 10.79 -3.41
N VAL A 83 9.09 10.23 -2.34
CA VAL A 83 10.21 9.28 -2.35
C VAL A 83 9.72 7.95 -1.80
N LEU A 84 9.91 6.89 -2.55
CA LEU A 84 9.64 5.52 -2.10
C LEU A 84 10.93 4.76 -1.88
N ASP A 85 11.00 4.10 -0.73
CA ASP A 85 11.96 3.07 -0.41
C ASP A 85 11.18 1.77 -0.18
N VAL A 86 11.37 0.78 -1.04
CA VAL A 86 10.41 -0.34 -1.21
C VAL A 86 11.04 -1.72 -1.16
N ASP A 87 12.21 -1.82 -0.56
CA ASP A 87 12.90 -3.08 -0.39
C ASP A 87 12.15 -3.97 0.63
N SER A 88 11.82 -5.20 0.23
CA SER A 88 11.16 -6.21 1.10
C SER A 88 9.75 -5.89 1.61
N SER A 89 9.03 -4.98 0.94
CA SER A 89 7.67 -4.52 1.32
C SER A 89 6.60 -5.61 1.50
N GLY A 90 6.78 -6.81 0.95
CA GLY A 90 5.80 -7.90 1.03
C GLY A 90 4.45 -7.61 0.36
N LEU A 91 4.37 -6.55 -0.45
CA LEU A 91 3.12 -6.13 -1.11
C LEU A 91 2.66 -7.16 -2.15
N SER A 92 1.35 -7.40 -2.18
CA SER A 92 0.70 -8.17 -3.23
C SER A 92 0.68 -7.42 -4.56
N LEU A 93 0.49 -8.14 -5.67
CA LEU A 93 0.41 -7.53 -6.99
C LEU A 93 -0.70 -6.47 -7.09
N ALA A 94 -1.85 -6.71 -6.45
CA ALA A 94 -2.96 -5.76 -6.44
C ALA A 94 -2.61 -4.47 -5.68
N GLN A 95 -1.98 -4.59 -4.50
CA GLN A 95 -1.52 -3.45 -3.73
C GLN A 95 -0.46 -2.63 -4.49
N ILE A 96 0.48 -3.31 -5.16
CA ILE A 96 1.47 -2.65 -6.02
C ILE A 96 0.80 -1.87 -7.15
N GLN A 97 -0.20 -2.45 -7.81
CA GLN A 97 -0.93 -1.79 -8.89
C GLN A 97 -1.68 -0.56 -8.40
N GLU A 98 -2.34 -0.65 -7.24
CA GLU A 98 -3.04 0.50 -6.65
C GLU A 98 -2.08 1.62 -6.25
N ILE A 99 -0.97 1.29 -5.57
CA ILE A 99 0.06 2.29 -5.24
C ILE A 99 0.60 2.91 -6.53
N ARG A 100 0.91 2.09 -7.55
CA ARG A 100 1.38 2.55 -8.86
C ARG A 100 0.42 3.57 -9.49
N ASP A 101 -0.89 3.33 -9.45
CA ASP A 101 -1.88 4.26 -10.00
C ASP A 101 -1.92 5.59 -9.24
N HIS A 102 -1.72 5.55 -7.92
CA HIS A 102 -1.56 6.76 -7.10
C HIS A 102 -0.25 7.51 -7.40
N LEU A 103 0.85 6.81 -7.63
CA LEU A 103 2.12 7.42 -8.06
C LEU A 103 1.99 8.08 -9.43
N LEU A 104 1.28 7.45 -10.37
CA LEU A 104 0.98 8.06 -11.67
C LEU A 104 0.11 9.32 -11.53
N SER A 105 -0.82 9.33 -10.58
CA SER A 105 -1.64 10.50 -10.27
C SER A 105 -0.81 11.65 -9.69
N ILE A 106 0.12 11.36 -8.78
CA ILE A 106 1.10 12.33 -8.24
C ILE A 106 1.94 12.93 -9.37
N ARG A 107 2.45 12.09 -10.28
CA ARG A 107 3.21 12.53 -11.46
C ARG A 107 2.38 13.42 -12.38
N SER A 108 1.12 13.05 -12.59
CA SER A 108 0.18 13.83 -13.40
C SER A 108 -0.16 15.18 -12.77
N ALA A 109 -0.07 15.30 -11.44
CA ALA A 109 -0.17 16.55 -10.70
C ALA A 109 1.10 17.42 -10.79
N GLY A 110 2.12 16.99 -11.55
CA GLY A 110 3.35 17.75 -11.77
C GLY A 110 4.38 17.63 -10.65
N LYS A 111 4.28 16.58 -9.82
CA LYS A 111 5.19 16.30 -8.71
C LYS A 111 6.12 15.15 -9.09
N ASP A 112 7.35 15.19 -8.60
CA ASP A 112 8.31 14.12 -8.87
C ASP A 112 8.04 12.90 -8.00
N VAL A 113 8.20 11.72 -8.59
CA VAL A 113 8.23 10.44 -7.88
C VAL A 113 9.62 9.84 -8.02
N TRP A 114 10.30 9.71 -6.88
CA TRP A 114 11.61 9.07 -6.76
C TRP A 114 11.44 7.69 -6.14
N LEU A 115 12.14 6.70 -6.66
CA LEU A 115 12.19 5.37 -6.08
C LEU A 115 13.65 4.94 -5.92
N TYR A 116 13.98 4.44 -4.74
CA TYR A 116 15.23 3.76 -4.46
C TYR A 116 14.97 2.29 -4.16
N THR A 117 15.88 1.43 -4.63
CA THR A 117 15.84 0.00 -4.32
C THR A 117 17.23 -0.62 -4.37
N GLU A 118 17.47 -1.58 -3.49
CA GLU A 118 18.64 -2.44 -3.48
C GLU A 118 18.38 -3.75 -4.26
N TYR A 119 17.10 -4.03 -4.57
CA TYR A 119 16.65 -5.25 -5.21
C TYR A 119 15.60 -5.02 -6.31
N LEU A 120 16.03 -5.09 -7.56
CA LEU A 120 15.15 -4.96 -8.71
C LEU A 120 14.47 -6.29 -9.04
N SER A 121 13.30 -6.53 -8.43
CA SER A 121 12.40 -7.63 -8.76
C SER A 121 11.39 -7.25 -9.85
N THR A 122 10.64 -8.22 -10.38
CA THR A 122 9.52 -7.96 -11.31
C THR A 122 8.46 -7.02 -10.70
N THR A 123 8.15 -7.17 -9.40
CA THR A 123 7.20 -6.32 -8.69
C THR A 123 7.77 -4.93 -8.40
N THR A 124 9.05 -4.81 -8.04
CA THR A 124 9.73 -3.52 -7.87
C THR A 124 9.83 -2.76 -9.20
N ALA A 125 10.12 -3.47 -10.30
CA ALA A 125 10.12 -2.89 -11.64
C ALA A 125 8.73 -2.40 -12.06
N LEU A 126 7.67 -3.14 -11.70
CA LEU A 126 6.30 -2.72 -11.93
C LEU A 126 5.99 -1.43 -11.17
N LEU A 127 6.28 -1.37 -9.87
CA LEU A 127 6.05 -0.17 -9.08
C LEU A 127 6.86 1.03 -9.58
N GLY A 128 8.16 0.81 -9.84
CA GLY A 128 9.08 1.84 -10.34
C GLY A 128 8.80 2.33 -11.76
N SER A 129 8.00 1.62 -12.54
CA SER A 129 7.50 2.13 -13.82
C SER A 129 6.61 3.39 -13.68
N ALA A 130 6.09 3.66 -12.48
CA ALA A 130 5.38 4.91 -12.19
C ALA A 130 6.33 6.09 -11.92
N ALA A 131 7.55 5.81 -11.47
CA ALA A 131 8.49 6.81 -10.98
C ALA A 131 9.08 7.66 -12.13
N ASN A 132 9.37 8.93 -11.83
CA ASN A 132 10.18 9.79 -12.69
C ASN A 132 11.64 9.37 -12.65
N HIS A 133 12.09 8.95 -11.46
CA HIS A 133 13.48 8.62 -11.18
C HIS A 133 13.55 7.32 -10.39
N MET A 134 13.99 6.24 -11.05
CA MET A 134 14.23 4.95 -10.44
C MET A 134 15.74 4.72 -10.26
N THR A 135 16.18 4.59 -9.02
CA THR A 135 17.59 4.37 -8.67
C THR A 135 17.76 2.96 -8.11
N LEU A 136 18.74 2.23 -8.66
CA LEU A 136 19.13 0.92 -8.16
C LEU A 136 20.54 0.97 -7.57
N MET A 137 20.75 0.30 -6.44
CA MET A 137 22.09 0.20 -5.87
C MET A 137 23.07 -0.49 -6.86
N PRO A 138 24.29 0.04 -7.11
CA PRO A 138 25.25 -0.56 -8.04
C PRO A 138 25.66 -1.99 -7.69
N ALA A 139 25.68 -2.32 -6.39
CA ALA A 139 25.95 -3.65 -5.86
C ALA A 139 24.66 -4.44 -5.55
N GLY A 140 23.50 -3.93 -5.96
CA GLY A 140 22.21 -4.57 -5.78
C GLY A 140 22.02 -5.78 -6.70
N ASN A 141 20.95 -6.54 -6.45
CA ASN A 141 20.61 -7.68 -7.29
C ASN A 141 19.45 -7.33 -8.24
N VAL A 142 19.45 -7.92 -9.42
CA VAL A 142 18.36 -7.82 -10.38
C VAL A 142 17.81 -9.20 -10.65
N MET A 143 16.54 -9.40 -10.35
CA MET A 143 15.84 -10.67 -10.55
C MET A 143 14.50 -10.40 -11.22
N LEU A 144 14.55 -10.27 -12.53
CA LEU A 144 13.37 -10.11 -13.37
C LEU A 144 12.98 -11.49 -13.88
N THR A 145 11.98 -12.08 -13.25
CA THR A 145 11.47 -13.40 -13.60
C THR A 145 10.08 -13.31 -14.19
N GLY A 146 9.73 -14.29 -15.04
CA GLY A 146 8.36 -14.52 -15.45
C GLY A 146 7.50 -15.04 -14.30
N LEU A 147 6.24 -15.32 -14.61
CA LEU A 147 5.31 -15.91 -13.66
C LEU A 147 5.33 -17.44 -13.77
N TYR A 148 5.26 -18.09 -12.63
CA TYR A 148 5.22 -19.55 -12.53
C TYR A 148 4.17 -19.93 -11.48
N GLY A 149 3.42 -20.99 -11.76
CA GLY A 149 2.46 -21.56 -10.82
C GLY A 149 2.58 -23.07 -10.84
N GLU A 150 2.60 -23.67 -9.66
CA GLU A 150 2.65 -25.11 -9.48
C GLU A 150 1.63 -25.59 -8.46
N ASN A 151 1.17 -26.82 -8.68
CA ASN A 151 0.30 -27.52 -7.75
C ASN A 151 0.84 -28.92 -7.53
N MET A 152 0.86 -29.36 -6.28
CA MET A 152 1.22 -30.71 -5.92
C MET A 152 0.02 -31.65 -6.08
N TYR A 153 0.27 -32.86 -6.60
CA TYR A 153 -0.74 -33.91 -6.75
C TYR A 153 -0.36 -35.10 -5.85
N PHE A 154 -1.23 -35.40 -4.89
CA PHE A 154 -1.00 -36.33 -3.80
C PHE A 154 -1.67 -37.69 -3.99
N LYS A 155 -2.44 -37.91 -5.04
CA LYS A 155 -3.19 -39.16 -5.24
C LYS A 155 -2.32 -40.42 -5.07
N LYS A 156 -1.17 -40.51 -5.76
CA LYS A 156 -0.27 -41.68 -5.64
C LYS A 156 0.29 -41.87 -4.23
N LEU A 157 0.52 -40.77 -3.49
CA LEU A 157 0.94 -40.84 -2.11
C LEU A 157 -0.18 -41.42 -1.24
N LEU A 158 -1.40 -40.91 -1.41
CA LEU A 158 -2.59 -41.34 -0.66
C LEU A 158 -2.93 -42.81 -0.94
N ASP A 159 -2.86 -43.25 -2.20
CA ASP A 159 -3.04 -44.66 -2.59
C ASP A 159 -2.04 -45.58 -1.87
N LYS A 160 -0.76 -45.16 -1.77
CA LYS A 160 0.29 -45.95 -1.10
C LYS A 160 0.05 -46.11 0.40
N VAL A 161 -0.52 -45.11 1.05
CA VAL A 161 -0.84 -45.16 2.50
C VAL A 161 -2.25 -45.70 2.77
N GLY A 162 -2.97 -46.16 1.74
CA GLY A 162 -4.29 -46.76 1.86
C GLY A 162 -5.42 -45.75 2.12
N VAL A 163 -5.19 -44.47 1.88
CA VAL A 163 -6.19 -43.40 2.04
C VAL A 163 -6.97 -43.21 0.74
N LYS A 164 -8.30 -43.29 0.83
CA LYS A 164 -9.21 -42.97 -0.28
C LYS A 164 -9.85 -41.61 -0.04
N VAL A 165 -9.78 -40.74 -1.03
CA VAL A 165 -10.42 -39.41 -0.98
C VAL A 165 -11.58 -39.37 -1.96
N GLU A 166 -12.75 -39.00 -1.45
CA GLU A 166 -13.93 -38.71 -2.26
C GLU A 166 -14.09 -37.19 -2.35
N VAL A 167 -13.99 -36.65 -3.56
CA VAL A 167 -14.16 -35.22 -3.81
C VAL A 167 -15.48 -35.02 -4.53
N ILE A 168 -16.36 -34.20 -3.94
CA ILE A 168 -17.59 -33.73 -4.57
C ILE A 168 -17.33 -32.30 -5.03
N HIS A 169 -17.51 -32.04 -6.32
CA HIS A 169 -17.42 -30.70 -6.88
C HIS A 169 -18.46 -30.53 -7.99
N ILE A 170 -18.85 -29.27 -8.23
CA ILE A 170 -19.74 -28.90 -9.33
C ILE A 170 -19.01 -27.84 -10.16
N GLY A 171 -18.91 -28.07 -11.46
CA GLY A 171 -18.23 -27.18 -12.41
C GLY A 171 -16.82 -27.65 -12.79
N ASP A 172 -16.51 -27.51 -14.08
CA ASP A 172 -15.28 -28.04 -14.69
C ASP A 172 -14.01 -27.31 -14.20
N PHE A 173 -14.13 -26.04 -13.82
CA PHE A 173 -13.02 -25.20 -13.34
C PHE A 173 -12.82 -25.24 -11.81
N LYS A 174 -13.67 -25.96 -11.06
CA LYS A 174 -13.53 -26.11 -9.60
C LYS A 174 -12.46 -27.16 -9.26
N SER A 175 -11.20 -26.83 -9.56
CA SER A 175 -10.08 -27.80 -9.58
C SER A 175 -9.35 -28.01 -8.25
N ALA A 176 -9.68 -27.26 -7.19
CA ALA A 176 -8.93 -27.29 -5.93
C ALA A 176 -8.82 -28.71 -5.32
N GLY A 177 -9.84 -29.54 -5.51
CA GLY A 177 -9.84 -30.92 -5.04
C GLY A 177 -9.07 -31.91 -5.92
N GLU A 178 -8.69 -31.53 -7.16
CA GLU A 178 -7.98 -32.42 -8.09
C GLU A 178 -6.65 -32.93 -7.54
N THR A 179 -5.99 -32.11 -6.71
CA THR A 179 -4.72 -32.44 -6.04
C THR A 179 -4.80 -33.73 -5.21
N PHE A 180 -5.99 -34.17 -4.81
CA PHE A 180 -6.17 -35.36 -3.97
C PHE A 180 -6.58 -36.62 -4.74
N TYR A 181 -7.25 -36.50 -5.90
CA TYR A 181 -7.79 -37.64 -6.63
C TYR A 181 -7.22 -37.82 -8.04
N ARG A 182 -6.40 -36.88 -8.53
CA ARG A 182 -5.67 -36.97 -9.82
C ARG A 182 -4.16 -37.01 -9.60
N ASP A 183 -3.45 -37.43 -10.63
CA ASP A 183 -1.97 -37.45 -10.66
C ASP A 183 -1.36 -36.22 -11.33
N CYS A 184 -2.18 -35.46 -12.06
CA CYS A 184 -1.82 -34.28 -12.85
C CYS A 184 -3.06 -33.40 -13.07
N PRO A 185 -2.89 -32.12 -13.44
CA PRO A 185 -4.02 -31.23 -13.70
C PRO A 185 -4.93 -31.77 -14.80
N SER A 186 -6.24 -31.53 -14.65
CA SER A 186 -7.17 -31.64 -15.76
C SER A 186 -6.87 -30.60 -16.85
N GLU A 187 -7.44 -30.78 -18.04
CA GLU A 187 -7.34 -29.80 -19.12
C GLU A 187 -7.90 -28.43 -18.69
N TYR A 188 -9.01 -28.42 -17.94
CA TYR A 188 -9.62 -27.19 -17.42
C TYR A 188 -8.74 -26.50 -16.38
N ALA A 189 -8.15 -27.28 -15.46
CA ALA A 189 -7.21 -26.77 -14.46
C ALA A 189 -5.95 -26.17 -15.09
N ALA A 190 -5.40 -26.83 -16.11
CA ALA A 190 -4.26 -26.33 -16.87
C ALA A 190 -4.62 -25.05 -17.64
N LYS A 191 -5.79 -25.03 -18.30
CA LYS A 191 -6.27 -23.90 -19.09
C LYS A 191 -6.52 -22.64 -18.25
N GLN A 192 -7.16 -22.77 -17.08
CA GLN A 192 -7.38 -21.60 -16.21
C GLN A 192 -6.07 -21.06 -15.65
N GLN A 193 -5.12 -21.93 -15.29
CA GLN A 193 -3.84 -21.51 -14.73
C GLN A 193 -3.03 -20.77 -15.80
N ALA A 194 -2.97 -21.31 -17.02
CA ALA A 194 -2.32 -20.65 -18.15
C ALA A 194 -2.97 -19.29 -18.43
N ALA A 195 -4.30 -19.22 -18.57
CA ALA A 195 -5.00 -17.98 -18.84
C ALA A 195 -4.77 -16.90 -17.77
N LEU A 196 -4.76 -17.29 -16.49
CA LEU A 196 -4.47 -16.37 -15.39
C LEU A 196 -3.03 -15.85 -15.45
N LEU A 197 -2.05 -16.74 -15.61
CA LEU A 197 -0.64 -16.34 -15.66
C LEU A 197 -0.34 -15.49 -16.89
N ASP A 198 -0.88 -15.84 -18.06
CA ASP A 198 -0.71 -15.08 -19.30
C ASP A 198 -1.29 -13.66 -19.15
N SER A 199 -2.51 -13.54 -18.62
CA SER A 199 -3.15 -12.24 -18.41
C SER A 199 -2.35 -11.36 -17.43
N LEU A 200 -1.87 -11.92 -16.33
CA LEU A 200 -1.07 -11.19 -15.36
C LEU A 200 0.29 -10.79 -15.95
N PHE A 201 0.94 -11.69 -16.67
CA PHE A 201 2.24 -11.43 -17.29
C PHE A 201 2.15 -10.35 -18.37
N GLU A 202 1.11 -10.36 -19.19
CA GLU A 202 0.84 -9.31 -20.18
C GLU A 202 0.60 -7.96 -19.51
N GLN A 203 -0.20 -7.91 -18.45
CA GLN A 203 -0.43 -6.68 -17.70
C GLN A 203 0.86 -6.13 -17.08
N ILE A 204 1.65 -6.97 -16.42
CA ILE A 204 2.91 -6.56 -15.79
C ILE A 204 3.90 -6.04 -16.85
N THR A 205 4.12 -6.81 -17.92
CA THR A 205 5.12 -6.45 -18.93
C THR A 205 4.71 -5.21 -19.71
N SER A 206 3.42 -5.03 -20.03
CA SER A 206 2.93 -3.82 -20.70
C SER A 206 3.04 -2.58 -19.81
N GLN A 207 2.66 -2.67 -18.54
CA GLN A 207 2.75 -1.55 -17.59
C GLN A 207 4.20 -1.12 -17.32
N ILE A 208 5.12 -2.08 -17.21
CA ILE A 208 6.56 -1.78 -17.11
C ILE A 208 7.06 -1.13 -18.40
N ALA A 209 6.73 -1.72 -19.55
CA ALA A 209 7.18 -1.23 -20.84
C ALA A 209 6.72 0.22 -21.11
N GLU A 210 5.44 0.52 -20.83
CA GLU A 210 4.85 1.85 -20.92
C GLU A 210 5.59 2.85 -20.03
N GLY A 211 5.73 2.53 -18.73
CA GLY A 211 6.35 3.43 -17.77
C GLY A 211 7.84 3.69 -18.03
N ARG A 212 8.54 2.71 -18.61
CA ARG A 212 9.98 2.81 -18.94
C ARG A 212 10.26 3.24 -20.38
N GLY A 213 9.23 3.48 -21.19
CA GLY A 213 9.37 3.92 -22.59
C GLY A 213 10.10 2.90 -23.48
N ILE A 214 9.86 1.61 -23.25
CA ILE A 214 10.35 0.50 -24.07
C ILE A 214 9.17 -0.28 -24.67
N SER A 215 9.41 -1.15 -25.65
CA SER A 215 8.34 -2.00 -26.18
C SER A 215 8.08 -3.21 -25.27
N SER A 216 6.84 -3.71 -25.27
CA SER A 216 6.46 -4.92 -24.53
C SER A 216 7.29 -6.13 -24.96
N GLU A 217 7.64 -6.24 -26.25
CA GLU A 217 8.49 -7.32 -26.78
C GLU A 217 9.91 -7.22 -26.21
N LYS A 218 10.46 -6.00 -26.11
CA LYS A 218 11.77 -5.79 -25.46
C LYS A 218 11.71 -6.19 -23.98
N MET A 219 10.64 -5.83 -23.28
CA MET A 219 10.47 -6.22 -21.88
C MET A 219 10.39 -7.73 -21.70
N LYS A 220 9.58 -8.42 -22.53
CA LYS A 220 9.50 -9.88 -22.54
C LYS A 220 10.87 -10.52 -22.83
N ALA A 221 11.59 -10.02 -23.83
CA ALA A 221 12.93 -10.51 -24.17
C ALA A 221 13.96 -10.31 -23.04
N ILE A 222 13.84 -9.25 -22.25
CA ILE A 222 14.67 -9.03 -21.06
C ILE A 222 14.37 -10.10 -20.00
N ILE A 223 13.10 -10.41 -19.74
CA ILE A 223 12.70 -11.44 -18.80
C ILE A 223 13.18 -12.83 -19.26
N ASP A 224 13.03 -13.14 -20.54
CA ASP A 224 13.46 -14.42 -21.12
C ASP A 224 14.99 -14.62 -21.08
N ARG A 225 15.76 -13.52 -20.97
CA ARG A 225 17.22 -13.58 -20.79
C ARG A 225 17.63 -14.07 -19.40
N GLY A 226 16.75 -13.97 -18.40
CA GLY A 226 17.02 -14.37 -17.03
C GLY A 226 17.85 -13.33 -16.26
N LEU A 227 18.95 -13.77 -15.64
CA LEU A 227 19.77 -12.92 -14.79
C LEU A 227 20.45 -11.80 -15.59
N ILE A 228 20.28 -10.56 -15.13
CA ILE A 228 20.96 -9.37 -15.68
C ILE A 228 21.69 -8.63 -14.57
N THR A 229 22.68 -7.82 -14.91
CA THR A 229 23.41 -6.99 -13.94
C THR A 229 22.72 -5.63 -13.73
N PRO A 230 23.01 -4.91 -12.63
CA PRO A 230 22.55 -3.52 -12.46
C PRO A 230 22.93 -2.59 -13.62
N GLN A 231 24.14 -2.76 -14.18
CA GLN A 231 24.59 -2.01 -15.37
C GLN A 231 23.71 -2.33 -16.59
N GLN A 232 23.36 -3.60 -16.81
CA GLN A 232 22.44 -3.98 -17.88
C GLN A 232 21.03 -3.45 -17.64
N ALA A 233 20.55 -3.40 -16.40
CA ALA A 233 19.25 -2.80 -16.09
C ALA A 233 19.21 -1.31 -16.47
N LEU A 234 20.29 -0.58 -16.24
CA LEU A 234 20.46 0.81 -16.69
C LEU A 234 20.48 0.91 -18.23
N GLU A 235 21.29 0.08 -18.90
CA GLU A 235 21.37 0.05 -20.37
C GLU A 235 20.02 -0.29 -21.04
N PHE A 236 19.24 -1.17 -20.41
CA PHE A 236 17.92 -1.56 -20.88
C PHE A 236 16.83 -0.54 -20.56
N LYS A 237 17.15 0.52 -19.82
CA LYS A 237 16.26 1.58 -19.33
C LYS A 237 15.25 1.12 -18.28
N LEU A 238 15.54 0.05 -17.56
CA LEU A 238 14.69 -0.43 -16.45
C LEU A 238 14.85 0.45 -15.21
N VAL A 239 16.00 1.09 -15.07
CA VAL A 239 16.31 2.08 -14.05
C VAL A 239 16.96 3.30 -14.70
N ASP A 240 16.95 4.43 -14.00
CA ASP A 240 17.49 5.71 -14.49
C ASP A 240 18.90 5.98 -13.95
N HIS A 241 19.18 5.51 -12.73
CA HIS A 241 20.43 5.76 -12.04
C HIS A 241 20.94 4.54 -11.27
N LEU A 242 22.26 4.50 -11.08
CA LEU A 242 22.93 3.56 -10.21
C LEU A 242 23.71 4.33 -9.14
N ASP A 243 23.14 4.44 -7.94
CA ASP A 243 23.74 5.17 -6.83
C ASP A 243 23.61 4.38 -5.52
N TYR A 244 24.53 4.61 -4.58
CA TYR A 244 24.34 4.13 -3.22
C TYR A 244 23.31 5.01 -2.48
N ARG A 245 22.66 4.46 -1.46
CA ARG A 245 21.65 5.15 -0.64
C ARG A 245 22.09 6.55 -0.18
N THR A 246 23.33 6.70 0.28
CA THR A 246 23.88 8.00 0.72
C THR A 246 23.91 9.02 -0.41
N ASP A 247 24.34 8.59 -1.61
CA ASP A 247 24.45 9.45 -2.78
C ASP A 247 23.06 9.81 -3.33
N PHE A 248 22.12 8.86 -3.29
CA PHE A 248 20.71 9.09 -3.63
C PHE A 248 20.07 10.14 -2.71
N ILE A 249 20.25 10.02 -1.39
CA ILE A 249 19.74 11.00 -0.41
C ILE A 249 20.38 12.37 -0.65
N ALA A 250 21.69 12.42 -0.89
CA ALA A 250 22.39 13.67 -1.19
C ALA A 250 21.89 14.32 -2.48
N LYS A 251 21.61 13.51 -3.52
CA LYS A 251 21.05 13.94 -4.80
C LYS A 251 19.68 14.59 -4.63
N ILE A 252 18.77 13.96 -3.90
CA ILE A 252 17.43 14.51 -3.64
C ILE A 252 17.53 15.80 -2.83
N ARG A 253 18.35 15.82 -1.77
CA ARG A 253 18.55 17.02 -0.94
C ARG A 253 19.14 18.19 -1.72
N GLY A 254 20.01 17.93 -2.70
CA GLY A 254 20.55 18.96 -3.58
C GLY A 254 19.60 19.37 -4.72
N HIS A 255 18.60 18.56 -5.05
CA HIS A 255 17.60 18.86 -6.08
C HIS A 255 16.53 19.83 -5.59
N TYR A 256 16.15 19.75 -4.31
CA TYR A 256 15.19 20.65 -3.67
C TYR A 256 15.90 21.75 -2.85
N ALA A 257 15.18 22.81 -2.51
CA ALA A 257 15.75 23.94 -1.74
C ALA A 257 16.20 23.49 -0.34
N GLU A 258 17.19 24.17 0.25
CA GLU A 258 17.71 23.84 1.60
C GLU A 258 16.63 23.87 2.69
N GLU A 259 15.60 24.70 2.52
CA GLU A 259 14.49 24.84 3.47
C GLU A 259 13.41 23.74 3.32
N THR A 260 13.60 22.80 2.39
CA THR A 260 12.64 21.73 2.12
C THR A 260 12.58 20.74 3.28
N LYS A 261 11.38 20.52 3.80
CA LYS A 261 11.13 19.53 4.84
C LYS A 261 11.08 18.13 4.21
N PHE A 262 11.87 17.20 4.75
CA PHE A 262 11.82 15.78 4.41
C PHE A 262 11.00 15.05 5.48
N ASP A 263 9.78 14.65 5.15
CA ASP A 263 8.82 14.07 6.10
C ASP A 263 8.61 12.58 5.83
N ARG A 264 9.13 11.72 6.71
CA ARG A 264 8.97 10.25 6.66
C ARG A 264 7.61 9.76 7.17
N SER A 265 6.83 10.64 7.77
CA SER A 265 5.54 10.37 8.39
C SER A 265 4.43 11.22 7.79
N TYR A 266 4.63 11.70 6.55
CA TYR A 266 3.72 12.65 5.91
C TYR A 266 2.28 12.10 5.90
N GLN A 267 1.40 12.72 6.69
CA GLN A 267 0.01 12.31 6.88
C GLN A 267 -0.20 10.81 7.14
N LEU A 268 0.81 10.14 7.70
CA LEU A 268 0.66 8.79 8.20
C LEU A 268 0.10 8.85 9.62
N PRO A 269 -0.77 7.91 10.01
CA PRO A 269 -1.31 7.86 11.36
C PRO A 269 -0.19 7.60 12.37
N ASP A 270 -0.32 8.17 13.56
CA ASP A 270 0.52 7.74 14.68
C ASP A 270 0.15 6.31 15.05
N LEU A 271 1.06 5.39 14.75
CA LEU A 271 0.89 3.97 15.02
C LEU A 271 1.26 3.64 16.46
N ASN A 272 1.99 4.52 17.14
CA ASN A 272 2.27 4.35 18.55
C ASN A 272 0.99 4.70 19.31
N GLY A 273 0.51 3.77 20.13
CA GLY A 273 -0.60 4.05 21.04
C GLY A 273 -0.28 5.25 21.95
N PRO A 274 -1.26 5.76 22.71
CA PRO A 274 -1.04 6.89 23.61
C PRO A 274 0.18 6.63 24.51
N GLU A 275 1.14 7.56 24.54
CA GLU A 275 2.32 7.45 25.42
C GLU A 275 1.87 7.29 26.88
N ILE A 276 2.19 6.15 27.49
CA ILE A 276 1.88 5.89 28.90
C ILE A 276 3.11 6.25 29.73
N ASN A 277 3.22 7.52 30.12
CA ASN A 277 4.35 8.04 30.88
C ASN A 277 4.19 7.89 32.40
N GLY A 278 3.06 7.35 32.87
CA GLY A 278 2.84 7.05 34.29
C GLY A 278 1.53 6.33 34.59
N ILE A 279 1.33 6.00 35.87
CA ILE A 279 0.13 5.29 36.34
C ILE A 279 -1.17 6.09 36.10
N PHE A 280 -1.07 7.42 36.02
CA PHE A 280 -2.19 8.30 35.69
C PHE A 280 -2.64 8.18 34.24
N ASP A 281 -1.70 8.09 33.28
CA ASP A 281 -2.03 7.87 31.87
C ASP A 281 -2.64 6.48 31.66
N LEU A 282 -2.14 5.48 32.39
CA LEU A 282 -2.71 4.14 32.41
C LEU A 282 -4.16 4.15 32.93
N VAL A 283 -4.42 4.85 34.05
CA VAL A 283 -5.78 5.00 34.60
C VAL A 283 -6.68 5.77 33.62
N LYS A 284 -6.17 6.78 32.92
CA LYS A 284 -6.92 7.53 31.91
C LYS A 284 -7.30 6.66 30.71
N VAL A 285 -6.37 5.86 30.18
CA VAL A 285 -6.65 4.88 29.11
C VAL A 285 -7.69 3.85 29.56
N MET A 286 -7.56 3.36 30.80
CA MET A 286 -8.51 2.38 31.36
C MET A 286 -9.92 2.98 31.54
N LEU A 287 -10.02 4.24 31.99
CA LEU A 287 -11.29 4.95 32.21
C LEU A 287 -11.93 5.47 30.91
N ASN A 288 -11.14 5.83 29.89
CA ASN A 288 -11.64 6.33 28.60
C ASN A 288 -11.98 5.22 27.59
N SER A 289 -11.72 3.95 27.90
CA SER A 289 -11.99 2.81 27.01
C SER A 289 -13.48 2.53 26.72
N GLY A 290 -14.40 3.34 27.27
CA GLY A 290 -15.86 3.18 27.14
C GLY A 290 -16.59 4.32 26.43
N GLY A 291 -15.88 5.26 25.79
CA GLY A 291 -16.51 6.32 25.01
C GLY A 291 -16.96 5.80 23.64
N GLU A 292 -18.25 5.50 23.47
CA GLU A 292 -18.84 5.43 22.13
C GLU A 292 -18.72 6.83 21.50
N ASP A 293 -17.80 7.02 20.57
CA ASP A 293 -17.79 8.18 19.70
C ASP A 293 -19.11 8.19 18.92
N LYS A 294 -20.06 8.99 19.39
CA LYS A 294 -21.31 9.21 18.68
C LYS A 294 -20.99 9.94 17.39
N PHE A 295 -20.96 9.20 16.28
CA PHE A 295 -20.81 9.77 14.96
C PHE A 295 -21.97 10.73 14.67
N ASN A 296 -21.70 12.03 14.72
CA ASN A 296 -22.67 13.10 14.47
C ASN A 296 -22.89 13.39 12.97
N SER A 297 -22.33 12.57 12.07
CA SER A 297 -22.40 12.73 10.62
C SER A 297 -22.67 11.38 9.93
N PRO A 298 -23.25 11.38 8.71
CA PRO A 298 -23.43 10.15 7.94
C PRO A 298 -22.06 9.51 7.67
N TYR A 299 -21.97 8.19 7.88
CA TYR A 299 -20.73 7.43 7.73
C TYR A 299 -20.95 6.21 6.83
N ILE A 300 -19.87 5.77 6.19
CA ILE A 300 -19.81 4.52 5.44
C ILE A 300 -18.99 3.53 6.27
N ALA A 301 -19.57 2.38 6.60
CA ALA A 301 -18.87 1.32 7.28
C ALA A 301 -18.06 0.50 6.26
N VAL A 302 -16.75 0.36 6.50
CA VAL A 302 -15.87 -0.53 5.75
C VAL A 302 -15.65 -1.78 6.60
N ILE A 303 -15.97 -2.95 6.04
CA ILE A 303 -15.82 -4.24 6.72
C ILE A 303 -14.78 -5.05 5.93
N PRO A 304 -13.56 -5.19 6.44
CA PRO A 304 -12.55 -5.97 5.73
C PRO A 304 -12.86 -7.46 5.85
N LEU A 305 -12.79 -8.17 4.71
CA LEU A 305 -12.92 -9.62 4.63
C LEU A 305 -11.60 -10.18 4.08
N GLU A 306 -10.70 -10.54 4.98
CA GLU A 306 -9.36 -11.02 4.65
C GLU A 306 -9.19 -12.49 5.05
N GLY A 307 -8.56 -13.27 4.19
CA GLY A 307 -8.23 -14.66 4.45
C GLY A 307 -9.35 -15.67 4.14
N THR A 308 -9.20 -16.88 4.67
CA THR A 308 -10.16 -17.97 4.43
C THR A 308 -11.42 -17.75 5.25
N ILE A 309 -12.58 -17.91 4.61
CA ILE A 309 -13.88 -17.85 5.29
C ILE A 309 -14.05 -19.13 6.11
N THR A 310 -14.30 -18.98 7.42
CA THR A 310 -14.54 -20.09 8.35
C THR A 310 -15.85 -19.89 9.08
N ASP A 311 -16.47 -20.98 9.53
CA ASP A 311 -17.68 -20.94 10.36
C ASP A 311 -17.40 -20.49 11.81
N ALA A 312 -16.12 -20.48 12.20
CA ALA A 312 -15.71 -20.04 13.53
C ALA A 312 -15.77 -18.51 13.64
N LEU A 313 -16.22 -18.01 14.79
CA LEU A 313 -15.96 -16.62 15.16
C LEU A 313 -14.46 -16.40 15.16
N SER A 314 -13.98 -15.39 14.44
CA SER A 314 -12.57 -15.03 14.47
C SER A 314 -12.15 -14.85 15.94
N PRO A 315 -11.07 -15.49 16.42
CA PRO A 315 -10.64 -15.38 17.82
C PRO A 315 -10.31 -13.94 18.22
N LEU A 316 -10.12 -13.06 17.24
CA LEU A 316 -9.89 -11.62 17.37
C LEU A 316 -11.18 -10.79 17.50
N CYS A 317 -12.36 -11.37 17.23
CA CYS A 317 -13.64 -10.78 17.60
C CYS A 317 -13.85 -10.99 19.11
N GLY A 318 -13.17 -10.19 19.92
CA GLY A 318 -13.37 -10.07 21.37
C GLY A 318 -14.73 -9.49 21.75
N TRP A 319 -15.75 -9.54 20.89
CA TRP A 319 -17.11 -9.13 21.22
C TRP A 319 -17.76 -10.20 22.08
N LYS A 320 -17.36 -10.25 23.36
CA LYS A 320 -18.10 -10.95 24.40
C LYS A 320 -19.53 -10.42 24.38
N SER A 321 -20.47 -11.29 24.03
CA SER A 321 -21.90 -11.01 24.06
C SER A 321 -22.37 -10.75 25.50
N SER A 322 -22.27 -9.51 25.96
CA SER A 322 -23.07 -9.03 27.07
C SER A 322 -23.96 -7.92 26.54
N ARG A 323 -25.23 -8.28 26.24
CA ARG A 323 -26.34 -7.42 25.78
C ARG A 323 -26.29 -7.03 24.30
N GLN A 324 -26.94 -7.84 23.45
CA GLN A 324 -27.43 -7.41 22.16
C GLN A 324 -28.75 -6.64 22.34
N PRO A 325 -28.90 -5.38 21.88
CA PRO A 325 -30.16 -4.91 21.35
C PRO A 325 -30.24 -5.36 19.88
N ALA A 326 -31.18 -6.27 19.61
CA ALA A 326 -31.65 -6.72 18.29
C ALA A 326 -30.92 -6.18 17.04
N THR A 327 -29.73 -6.69 16.73
CA THR A 327 -29.11 -6.51 15.42
C THR A 327 -29.59 -7.62 14.49
N ARG A 328 -30.28 -7.23 13.41
CA ARG A 328 -30.66 -8.14 12.32
C ARG A 328 -29.40 -8.77 11.74
N THR A 329 -29.23 -10.07 11.97
CA THR A 329 -28.19 -10.87 11.35
C THR A 329 -28.42 -10.91 9.84
N VAL A 330 -27.51 -10.31 9.06
CA VAL A 330 -27.46 -10.55 7.61
C VAL A 330 -26.80 -11.91 7.41
N LYS A 331 -27.61 -12.96 7.23
CA LYS A 331 -27.13 -14.26 6.75
C LYS A 331 -26.77 -14.13 5.28
N LEU A 332 -25.47 -13.97 4.98
CA LEU A 332 -24.94 -14.22 3.66
C LEU A 332 -24.81 -15.74 3.49
N SER A 333 -25.79 -16.36 2.83
CA SER A 333 -25.69 -17.75 2.41
C SER A 333 -24.79 -17.79 1.16
N CYS A 334 -23.49 -17.96 1.34
CA CYS A 334 -22.62 -18.38 0.24
C CYS A 334 -22.88 -19.88 0.02
N CYS A 335 -23.53 -20.23 -1.10
CA CYS A 335 -23.36 -21.56 -1.67
C CYS A 335 -21.94 -21.63 -2.24
N VAL A 336 -21.09 -22.40 -1.58
CA VAL A 336 -19.76 -22.79 -2.08
C VAL A 336 -19.88 -24.02 -2.95
#